data_AF-A0A7D4IEZ2-F1
#
_entry.id   AF-A0A7D4IEZ2-F1
#
_cell.length_a   1.000
_cell.length_b   1.000
_cell.length_c   1.000
_cell.angle_alpha   90.00
_cell.angle_beta   90.00
_cell.angle_gamma   90.00
#
_symmetry.space_group_name_H-M   'P 1'
#
loop_
_entity.id
_entity.type
_entity.pdbx_description
1 polymer ?
#
loop_
_entity_poly.entity_id
_entity_poly.type
_entity_poly.pdbx_seq_one_letter_code
_entity_poly.pdbx_strand_id
1 'polypeptide(L)' 'MKKSRFTEGQIVAVLKGGGEAGMPVAELCRKHGIGDATSYLWRSEYSDVQKSELRRLRELEAENAKLKSMFAGRVLS' A
#
# COMPACT_ATOMS: atom_id res chain seq x y z
N MET A 1 -16.15 -9.41 7.02
CA MET A 1 -16.44 -8.23 7.89
C MET A 1 -17.77 -7.62 7.49
N LYS A 2 -18.58 -7.10 8.44
CA LYS A 2 -19.68 -6.15 8.10
C LYS A 2 -19.10 -5.03 7.22
N LYS A 3 -19.89 -4.45 6.31
CA LYS A 3 -19.43 -3.33 5.45
C LYS A 3 -18.68 -2.31 6.31
N SER A 4 -17.37 -2.21 6.07
CA SER A 4 -16.53 -1.24 6.76
C SER A 4 -17.00 0.15 6.36
N ARG A 5 -17.03 1.09 7.32
CA ARG A 5 -17.24 2.52 7.01
C ARG A 5 -16.09 3.09 6.18
N PHE A 6 -14.96 2.38 6.14
CA PHE A 6 -13.76 2.74 5.42
C PHE A 6 -13.63 1.93 4.14
N THR A 7 -13.26 2.59 3.05
CA THR A 7 -12.85 1.93 1.82
C THR A 7 -11.48 1.27 1.99
N GLU A 8 -11.16 0.30 1.14
CA GLU A 8 -9.85 -0.36 1.13
C GLU A 8 -8.70 0.65 1.00
N GLY A 9 -8.82 1.62 0.09
CA GLY A 9 -7.82 2.70 -0.05
C GLY A 9 -7.66 3.57 1.20
N GLN A 10 -8.75 3.86 1.91
CA GLN A 10 -8.68 4.57 3.19
C GLN A 10 -7.97 3.74 4.27
N ILE A 11 -8.23 2.43 4.31
CA ILE A 11 -7.59 1.51 5.26
C ILE A 11 -6.07 1.47 5.00
N VAL A 12 -5.66 1.28 3.75
CA VAL A 12 -4.23 1.26 3.37
C VAL A 12 -3.55 2.59 3.69
N ALA A 13 -4.20 3.73 3.40
CA ALA A 13 -3.65 5.05 3.71
C ALA A 13 -3.44 5.27 5.22
N VAL A 14 -4.41 4.83 6.05
CA VAL A 14 -4.30 4.89 7.52
C VAL A 14 -3.13 4.02 8.01
N LEU A 15 -3.03 2.78 7.53
CA LEU A 15 -1.96 1.86 7.94
C LEU A 15 -0.57 2.35 7.52
N LYS A 16 -0.43 2.84 6.29
CA LYS A 16 0.82 3.37 5.74
C LYS A 16 1.26 4.63 6.48
N GLY A 17 0.35 5.60 6.64
CA GLY A 17 0.64 6.85 7.36
C GLY A 17 1.04 6.62 8.81
N GLY A 18 0.43 5.64 9.49
CA GLY A 18 0.83 5.25 10.85
C GLY A 18 2.21 4.60 10.94
N GLY A 19 2.54 3.71 10.00
CA GLY A 19 3.83 3.02 9.95
C GLY A 19 5.00 3.93 9.57
N GLU A 20 4.83 4.78 8.55
CA GLU A 20 5.86 5.71 8.09
C GLU A 20 6.15 6.82 9.11
N ALA A 21 5.13 7.26 9.85
CA ALA A 21 5.29 8.26 10.91
C ALA A 21 5.76 7.67 12.26
N GLY A 22 5.95 6.35 12.37
CA GLY A 22 6.27 5.69 13.64
C GLY A 22 5.19 5.88 14.71
N MET A 23 3.94 6.13 14.31
CA MET A 23 2.86 6.50 15.22
C MET A 23 2.41 5.28 16.06
N PRO A 24 2.29 5.42 17.38
CA PRO A 24 1.74 4.37 18.23
C PRO A 24 0.33 3.96 17.80
N VAL A 25 0.03 2.66 17.86
CA VAL A 25 -1.28 2.11 17.44
C VAL A 25 -2.45 2.80 18.15
N ALA A 26 -2.32 3.07 19.46
CA ALA A 26 -3.34 3.76 20.24
C ALA A 26 -3.62 5.19 19.73
N GLU A 27 -2.61 5.88 19.21
CA GLU A 27 -2.76 7.21 18.63
C GLU A 27 -3.42 7.15 17.25
N LEU A 28 -3.01 6.19 16.42
CA LEU A 28 -3.64 5.92 15.13
C LEU A 28 -5.14 5.62 15.29
N CYS A 29 -5.48 4.77 16.25
CA CYS A 29 -6.84 4.39 16.60
C CYS A 29 -7.69 5.60 17.01
N ARG A 30 -7.15 6.44 17.89
CA ARG A 30 -7.82 7.68 18.34
C ARG A 30 -8.00 8.69 17.20
N LYS A 31 -6.99 8.88 16.35
CA LYS A 31 -7.01 9.84 15.24
C LYS A 31 -8.06 9.47 14.19
N HIS A 32 -8.24 8.19 13.92
CA HIS A 32 -9.15 7.70 12.88
C HIS A 32 -10.47 7.16 13.43
N GLY A 33 -10.68 7.20 14.76
CA GLY A 33 -11.89 6.71 15.41
C GLY A 33 -12.10 5.21 15.21
N ILE A 34 -11.02 4.43 15.19
CA ILE A 34 -11.04 2.97 15.06
C ILE A 34 -10.55 2.32 16.36
N GLY A 35 -11.00 1.10 16.64
CA GLY A 35 -10.50 0.34 17.78
C GLY A 35 -9.19 -0.38 17.48
N ASP A 36 -8.42 -0.67 18.53
CA ASP A 36 -7.15 -1.40 18.41
C ASP A 36 -7.31 -2.73 17.68
N ALA A 37 -8.36 -3.50 18.01
CA ALA A 37 -8.67 -4.76 17.36
C ALA A 37 -8.91 -4.61 15.84
N THR A 38 -9.57 -3.52 15.43
CA THR A 38 -9.78 -3.21 14.00
C THR A 38 -8.46 -2.91 13.31
N SER A 39 -7.56 -2.17 13.96
CA SER A 39 -6.24 -1.85 13.40
C SER A 39 -5.36 -3.11 13.22
N TYR A 40 -5.47 -4.09 14.13
CA TYR A 40 -4.75 -5.36 14.02
C TYR A 40 -5.32 -6.23 12.90
N LEU A 41 -6.65 -6.31 12.79
CA LEU A 41 -7.31 -7.03 11.71
C LEU A 41 -6.92 -6.45 10.33
N TRP A 42 -6.97 -5.13 10.19
CA TRP A 42 -6.55 -4.46 8.95
C TRP A 42 -5.07 -4.70 8.65
N ARG A 43 -4.20 -4.68 9.67
CA ARG A 43 -2.79 -5.03 9.47
C ARG A 43 -2.63 -6.44 8.91
N SER A 44 -3.34 -7.43 9.46
CA SER A 44 -3.28 -8.82 8.98
C SER A 44 -3.76 -8.97 7.53
N GLU A 45 -4.87 -8.32 7.18
CA GLU A 45 -5.46 -8.45 5.84
C GLU A 45 -4.67 -7.67 4.78
N TYR A 46 -4.22 -6.46 5.12
CA TYR A 46 -3.62 -5.54 4.14
C TYR A 46 -2.10 -5.49 4.18
N SER A 47 -1.41 -6.14 5.13
CA SER A 47 0.06 -6.21 5.11
C SER A 47 0.59 -7.01 3.93
N ASP A 48 -0.12 -8.07 3.52
CA ASP A 48 0.32 -8.92 2.41
C ASP A 48 -0.13 -8.36 1.06
N VAL A 49 -1.30 -7.70 1.01
CA VAL A 49 -1.74 -6.90 -0.14
C VAL A 49 -0.75 -5.77 -0.44
N GLN A 50 -0.23 -5.09 0.59
CA GLN A 50 0.81 -4.07 0.40
C GLN A 50 2.10 -4.66 -0.19
N LYS A 51 2.50 -5.86 0.23
CA LYS A 51 3.69 -6.53 -0.32
C LYS A 51 3.48 -6.98 -1.77
N SER A 52 2.30 -7.47 -2.12
CA SER A 52 2.00 -7.91 -3.49
C SER A 52 1.86 -6.74 -4.46
N GLU A 53 1.20 -5.66 -4.06
CA GLU A 53 1.10 -4.42 -4.86
C GLU A 53 2.48 -3.77 -5.07
N LEU A 54 3.33 -3.71 -4.03
CA LEU A 54 4.70 -3.19 -4.15
C LEU A 54 5.54 -4.04 -5.12
N ARG A 55 5.37 -5.37 -5.10
CA ARG A 55 6.06 -6.29 -6.02
C ARG A 55 5.60 -6.04 -7.46
N ARG A 56 4.29 -5.98 -7.69
CA ARG A 56 3.71 -5.71 -9.02
C ARG A 56 4.17 -4.37 -9.57
N LEU A 57 4.24 -3.34 -8.73
CA LEU A 57 4.71 -2.02 -9.14
C LEU A 57 6.17 -2.05 -9.61
N ARG A 58 7.05 -2.75 -8.87
CA ARG A 58 8.46 -2.94 -9.30
C ARG A 58 8.58 -3.72 -10.60
N GLU A 59 7.76 -4.75 -10.80
CA GLU A 59 7.73 -5.52 -12.05
C GLU A 59 7.31 -4.65 -13.23
N LEU A 60 6.27 -3.84 -13.06
CA LEU A 60 5.82 -2.88 -14.08
C LEU A 60 6.87 -1.80 -14.37
N GLU A 61 7.56 -1.28 -13.36
CA GLU A 61 8.66 -0.33 -13.54
C GLU A 61 9.82 -0.96 -14.32
N ALA A 62 10.20 -2.19 -14.00
CA ALA A 62 11.25 -2.94 -14.71
C ALA A 62 10.85 -3.22 -16.17
N GLU A 63 9.61 -3.61 -16.43
CA GLU A 63 9.10 -3.82 -17.78
C GLU A 63 9.06 -2.51 -18.57
N ASN A 64 8.62 -1.40 -17.95
CA ASN A 64 8.62 -0.08 -18.57
C ASN A 64 10.04 0.37 -18.93
N ALA A 65 11.02 0.15 -18.05
CA ALA A 65 12.43 0.45 -18.31
C ALA A 65 12.98 -0.38 -19.49
N LYS A 66 12.66 -1.68 -19.52
CA LYS A 66 13.03 -2.57 -20.63
C LYS A 66 12.42 -2.11 -21.96
N LEU A 67 11.13 -1.78 -21.96
CA LEU A 67 10.42 -1.26 -23.14
C LEU A 67 11.05 0.04 -23.63
N LYS A 68 11.34 0.98 -22.72
CA LYS A 68 12.03 2.24 -23.06
C LYS A 68 13.41 2.00 -23.67
N SER A 69 14.20 1.07 -23.12
CA SER A 69 15.52 0.73 -23.67
C SER A 69 15.42 0.13 -25.07
N MET A 70 14.45 -0.75 -25.32
CA MET A 70 14.22 -1.34 -26.64
C MET A 70 13.75 -0.29 -27.66
N PHE A 71 12.87 0.62 -27.26
CA PHE A 71 12.43 1.73 -28.10
C PHE A 71 13.59 2.67 -28.42
N ALA A 72 14.40 3.06 -27.43
CA ALA A 72 15.58 3.90 -27.65
C ALA A 72 16.57 3.26 -28.62
N GLY A 73 16.83 1.95 -28.50
CA GLY A 73 17.70 1.23 -29.43
C GLY A 73 17.15 1.17 -30.87
N ARG A 74 15.82 1.18 -31.05
CA ARG A 74 15.17 1.18 -32.37
C ARG A 74 15.06 2.58 -33.00
N VAL A 75 15.11 3.64 -32.19
CA VAL A 75 15.11 5.04 -32.66
C VAL A 75 16.51 5.52 -33.04
N LEU A 76 17.56 4.87 -32.52
CA LEU A 76 18.97 5.17 -32.81
C LEU A 76 19.56 4.37 -34.00
N SER A 77 18.75 3.52 -34.64
CA SER A 77 19.09 2.74 -35.85
C SER A 77 18.40 3.31 -37.08
#